data_AF-A0A1H6ED09-F1
#
_entry.id   AF-A0A1H6ED09-F1
#
_cell.length_a   1.000
_cell.length_b   1.000
_cell.length_c   1.000
_cell.angle_alpha   90.00
_cell.angle_beta   90.00
_cell.angle_gamma   90.00
#
_symmetry.space_group_name_H-M   'P 1'
#
loop_
_entity.id
_entity.type
_entity.pdbx_description
1 polymer ?
#
loop_
_entity_poly.entity_id
_entity_poly.type
_entity_poly.pdbx_seq_one_letter_code
_entity_poly.pdbx_strand_id
1 'polypeptide(L)'
;MILGEATAGAHVLVDGTCSPLRELSEQGAVLDGRDRPVPLDQVGEVLVVQHEAPARVRPEFPAPASYGDFPDRAEHQRELERALREAVVAGLPDGWQRAVVDCTALGTRIEITAAVTTDAEHRWIPTQDVVDALRRHRNVAYRPETGAWTSARFQLDQDGADLRTGHDEPTWVVAPEDGRAHYEELRYYPRATAPKWLLDPAWEHYGRHREAEQPEPVRMVQVFDGRDAENRPFAHRPALTSVEERQVAHYLHGGEILLRAYSSDPDEVDPQRPPAVPKQFHTDGTWVWPLALAYYLDEHGIAPPRDFLDHIRSRSHQPPAEVADRAAAEAKALVLGGDPEALLRLSPAKAIDIARGFISAMGMSTRFYSFEEPLEGGWSMLRGADGWWSVFRVADGEIHNRSRFPDAYAAAAHLIGAMSLTRTEFLREPDEPLQDFECPYEPMPGEPPLDAYDNKFVVVLRQGDEVDRFGEPTGNTVFVAGTTLPQRSVPPQQQVGAYHRYRVVSGFEAISGVVKPDFGQVGGGTAFVLPNDVQNLVADGWLVEV
;
A
#
# COMPACT_ATOMS: atom_id res chain seq x y z
N MET A 1 18.52 -4.79 19.88
CA MET A 1 18.96 -4.04 21.07
C MET A 1 20.43 -4.32 21.27
N ILE A 2 21.24 -3.27 21.43
CA ILE A 2 22.65 -3.39 21.79
C ILE A 2 22.72 -3.59 23.32
N LEU A 3 23.55 -4.51 23.79
CA LEU A 3 23.76 -4.73 25.23
C LEU A 3 24.36 -3.48 25.88
N GLY A 4 23.78 -3.02 27.00
CA GLY A 4 24.26 -1.86 27.76
C GLY A 4 23.69 -0.49 27.37
N GLU A 5 22.66 -0.41 26.51
CA GLU A 5 21.92 0.83 26.24
C GLU A 5 20.60 0.91 27.03
N ALA A 6 20.27 2.12 27.51
CA ALA A 6 19.00 2.40 28.19
C ALA A 6 17.82 2.19 27.23
N THR A 7 16.89 1.30 27.59
CA THR A 7 15.79 0.89 26.70
C THR A 7 14.49 1.63 27.05
N ALA A 8 14.43 2.93 26.74
CA ALA A 8 13.24 3.73 27.02
C ALA A 8 12.00 3.17 26.30
N GLY A 9 10.90 2.97 27.03
CA GLY A 9 9.62 2.48 26.48
C GLY A 9 9.51 0.96 26.33
N ALA A 10 10.51 0.18 26.73
CA ALA A 10 10.42 -1.28 26.77
C ALA A 10 9.89 -1.79 28.11
N HIS A 11 9.11 -2.87 28.08
CA HIS A 11 8.60 -3.62 29.22
C HIS A 11 8.96 -5.09 29.06
N VAL A 12 9.09 -5.80 30.15
CA VAL A 12 9.41 -7.23 30.16
C VAL A 12 8.36 -7.99 30.96
N LEU A 13 7.95 -9.13 30.45
CA LEU A 13 7.15 -10.12 31.17
C LEU A 13 8.08 -11.06 31.95
N VAL A 14 7.95 -11.03 33.28
CA VAL A 14 8.61 -11.97 34.20
C VAL A 14 7.52 -12.65 35.02
N ASP A 15 7.41 -13.98 34.90
CA ASP A 15 6.38 -14.79 35.58
C ASP A 15 4.94 -14.27 35.37
N GLY A 16 4.64 -13.80 34.15
CA GLY A 16 3.32 -13.27 33.78
C GLY A 16 3.02 -11.85 34.29
N THR A 17 3.97 -11.19 34.95
CA THR A 17 3.85 -9.80 35.40
C THR A 17 4.67 -8.87 34.50
N CYS A 18 4.03 -7.85 33.94
CA CYS A 18 4.68 -6.85 33.09
C CYS A 18 5.39 -5.79 33.94
N SER A 19 6.66 -5.47 33.64
CA SER A 19 7.46 -4.47 34.37
C SER A 19 8.33 -3.65 33.41
N PRO A 20 8.55 -2.34 33.67
CA PRO A 20 9.35 -1.50 32.77
C PRO A 20 10.82 -1.94 32.76
N LEU A 21 11.40 -2.08 31.57
CA LEU A 21 12.80 -2.41 31.36
C LEU A 21 13.63 -1.14 31.43
N ARG A 22 14.61 -1.11 32.31
CA ARG A 22 15.56 0.00 32.41
C ARG A 22 16.80 -0.24 31.54
N GLU A 23 17.35 -1.44 31.62
CA GLU A 23 18.59 -1.83 30.93
C GLU A 23 18.65 -3.33 30.69
N LEU A 24 19.20 -3.75 29.54
CA LEU A 24 19.51 -5.14 29.25
C LEU A 24 21.04 -5.34 29.21
N SER A 25 21.56 -6.17 30.11
CA SER A 25 23.00 -6.42 30.25
C SER A 25 23.30 -7.92 30.19
N GLU A 26 24.59 -8.28 30.10
CA GLU A 26 25.04 -9.68 30.20
C GLU A 26 24.67 -10.33 31.55
N GLN A 27 24.36 -9.53 32.58
CA GLN A 27 23.97 -10.02 33.91
C GLN A 27 22.45 -10.23 34.05
N GLY A 28 21.65 -9.86 33.04
CA GLY A 28 20.19 -9.94 33.06
C GLY A 28 19.47 -8.63 32.73
N ALA A 29 18.14 -8.67 32.79
CA ALA A 29 17.25 -7.53 32.60
C ALA A 29 17.06 -6.74 33.91
N VAL A 30 17.42 -5.46 33.90
CA VAL A 30 17.22 -4.53 35.03
C VAL A 30 15.84 -3.89 34.92
N LEU A 31 14.98 -4.13 35.91
CA LEU A 31 13.59 -3.65 35.90
C LEU A 31 13.43 -2.46 36.85
N ASP A 32 12.54 -1.52 36.52
CA ASP A 32 12.24 -0.40 37.41
C ASP A 32 11.61 -0.90 38.72
N GLY A 33 12.19 -0.49 39.85
CA GLY A 33 11.77 -0.94 41.18
C GLY A 33 12.33 -2.30 41.65
N ARG A 34 13.26 -2.93 40.89
CA ARG A 34 14.01 -4.12 41.36
C ARG A 34 15.51 -3.86 41.42
N ASP A 35 16.12 -4.13 42.57
CA ASP A 35 17.56 -3.92 42.80
C ASP A 35 18.47 -4.99 42.17
N ARG A 36 17.91 -6.14 41.75
CA ARG A 36 18.66 -7.25 41.14
C ARG A 36 18.19 -7.53 39.71
N PRO A 37 19.11 -7.71 38.75
CA PRO A 37 18.76 -8.11 37.39
C PRO A 37 18.03 -9.46 37.37
N VAL A 38 17.03 -9.58 36.51
CA VAL A 38 16.35 -10.85 36.23
C VAL A 38 17.17 -11.62 35.19
N PRO A 39 17.54 -12.88 35.44
CA PRO A 39 18.23 -13.73 34.47
C PRO A 39 17.48 -13.80 33.13
N LEU A 40 18.20 -13.75 32.00
CA LEU A 40 17.60 -13.68 30.66
C LEU A 40 16.75 -14.92 30.32
N ASP A 41 17.03 -16.07 30.93
CA ASP A 41 16.25 -17.30 30.79
C ASP A 41 14.89 -17.26 31.53
N GLN A 42 14.68 -16.27 32.40
CA GLN A 42 13.42 -16.00 33.11
C GLN A 42 12.64 -14.83 32.49
N VAL A 43 13.20 -14.21 31.44
CA VAL A 43 12.54 -13.17 30.67
C VAL A 43 11.68 -13.84 29.60
N GLY A 44 10.36 -13.68 29.69
CA GLY A 44 9.42 -14.28 28.75
C GLY A 44 9.35 -13.53 27.43
N GLU A 45 8.80 -12.32 27.46
CA GLU A 45 8.59 -11.48 26.27
C GLU A 45 8.97 -10.02 26.57
N VAL A 46 9.56 -9.33 25.59
CA VAL A 46 9.88 -7.90 25.66
C VAL A 46 8.86 -7.14 24.81
N LEU A 47 8.05 -6.32 25.48
CA LEU A 47 7.00 -5.50 24.87
C LEU A 47 7.52 -4.07 24.73
N VAL A 48 7.48 -3.50 23.53
CA VAL A 48 7.89 -2.10 23.31
C VAL A 48 6.63 -1.25 23.15
N VAL A 49 6.46 -0.24 24.01
CA VAL A 49 5.39 0.75 23.87
C VAL A 49 5.66 1.52 22.59
N GLN A 50 4.79 1.36 21.59
CA GLN A 50 4.80 2.21 20.41
C GLN A 50 4.31 3.60 20.80
N HIS A 51 5.25 4.47 21.16
CA HIS A 51 5.09 5.88 20.83
C HIS A 51 5.36 6.05 19.33
N GLU A 52 4.61 6.93 18.67
CA GLU A 52 4.93 7.42 17.32
C GLU A 52 6.44 7.52 17.21
N ALA A 53 7.01 6.82 16.21
CA ALA A 53 8.45 6.76 16.05
C ALA A 53 9.01 8.18 16.21
N PRO A 54 9.87 8.44 17.22
CA PRO A 54 10.46 9.76 17.35
C PRO A 54 11.08 10.07 16.00
N ALA A 55 10.74 11.23 15.42
CA ALA A 55 11.20 11.63 14.11
C ALA A 55 12.67 11.25 13.97
N ARG A 56 12.95 10.24 13.11
CA ARG A 56 14.24 9.54 13.07
C ARG A 56 15.34 10.61 13.02
N VAL A 57 16.20 10.63 14.05
CA VAL A 57 17.21 11.69 14.27
C VAL A 57 18.34 11.65 13.22
N ARG A 58 18.34 10.63 12.34
CA ARG A 58 19.22 10.54 11.17
C ARG A 58 18.42 10.05 9.97
N PRO A 59 18.75 10.49 8.74
CA PRO A 59 18.19 9.88 7.55
C PRO A 59 18.83 8.49 7.45
N GLU A 60 18.03 7.44 7.33
CA GLU A 60 18.53 6.17 6.81
C GLU A 60 18.59 6.34 5.29
N PHE A 61 19.64 7.00 4.79
CA PHE A 61 19.97 6.87 3.37
C PHE A 61 20.13 5.36 3.11
N PRO A 62 19.54 4.82 2.03
CA PRO A 62 19.64 3.40 1.72
C PRO A 62 21.12 3.03 1.66
N ALA A 63 21.57 2.12 2.52
CA ALA A 63 22.97 1.72 2.61
C ALA A 63 23.18 0.36 1.93
N PRO A 64 24.25 0.18 1.14
CA PRO A 64 24.61 -1.14 0.64
C PRO A 64 25.11 -1.98 1.82
N ALA A 65 25.20 -3.30 1.65
CA ALA A 65 25.88 -4.12 2.65
C ALA A 65 27.34 -3.65 2.78
N SER A 66 27.75 -3.33 4.01
CA SER A 66 29.05 -2.73 4.32
C SER A 66 30.23 -3.71 4.30
N TYR A 67 29.98 -4.97 3.94
CA TYR A 67 30.96 -6.06 3.94
C TYR A 67 30.60 -7.10 2.87
N GLY A 68 31.61 -7.87 2.46
CA GLY A 68 31.50 -8.92 1.44
C GLY A 68 32.40 -8.66 0.24
N ASP A 69 32.73 -9.73 -0.50
CA ASP A 69 33.56 -9.61 -1.69
C ASP A 69 32.83 -8.83 -2.79
N PHE A 70 33.56 -7.94 -3.47
CA PHE A 70 33.09 -7.18 -4.62
C PHE A 70 33.62 -7.80 -5.91
N PRO A 71 32.79 -7.97 -6.96
CA PRO A 71 33.20 -8.65 -8.18
C PRO A 71 34.28 -7.87 -8.94
N ASP A 72 35.22 -8.59 -9.57
CA ASP A 72 36.18 -7.98 -10.49
C ASP A 72 35.48 -7.57 -11.79
N ARG A 73 35.59 -6.28 -12.13
CA ARG A 73 34.96 -5.66 -13.31
C ARG A 73 35.99 -5.07 -14.27
N ALA A 74 37.27 -5.42 -14.14
CA ALA A 74 38.35 -4.82 -14.91
C ALA A 74 38.19 -5.02 -16.44
N GLU A 75 37.66 -6.17 -16.88
CA GLU A 75 37.39 -6.39 -18.30
C GLU A 75 36.28 -5.49 -18.83
N HIS A 76 35.17 -5.40 -18.10
CA HIS A 76 34.05 -4.54 -18.47
C HIS A 76 34.43 -3.05 -18.46
N GLN A 77 35.31 -2.63 -17.54
CA GLN A 77 35.90 -1.29 -17.55
C GLN A 77 36.70 -1.04 -18.84
N ARG A 78 37.59 -1.97 -19.23
CA ARG A 78 38.37 -1.86 -20.49
C ARG A 78 37.47 -1.79 -21.72
N GLU A 79 36.37 -2.54 -21.75
CA GLU A 79 35.40 -2.48 -22.84
C GLU A 79 34.72 -1.11 -22.94
N LEU A 80 34.31 -0.54 -21.81
CA LEU A 80 33.70 0.79 -21.76
C LEU A 80 34.68 1.90 -22.10
N GLU A 81 35.95 1.78 -21.70
CA GLU A 81 37.01 2.71 -22.11
C GLU A 81 37.25 2.65 -23.63
N ARG A 82 37.23 1.45 -24.23
CA ARG A 82 37.31 1.29 -25.69
C ARG A 82 36.09 1.91 -26.38
N ALA A 83 34.88 1.67 -25.88
CA ALA A 83 33.66 2.27 -26.43
C ALA A 83 33.67 3.80 -26.33
N LEU A 84 34.16 4.35 -25.21
CA LEU A 84 34.35 5.79 -25.04
C LEU A 84 35.33 6.34 -26.08
N ARG A 85 36.46 5.66 -26.30
CA ARG A 85 37.43 6.04 -27.33
C ARG A 85 36.80 6.06 -28.72
N GLU A 86 36.06 5.02 -29.09
CA GLU A 86 35.38 4.92 -30.39
C GLU A 86 34.35 6.05 -30.57
N ALA A 87 33.53 6.32 -29.55
CA ALA A 87 32.55 7.40 -29.56
C ALA A 87 33.20 8.79 -29.70
N VAL A 88 34.33 9.02 -29.02
CA VAL A 88 35.09 10.27 -29.16
C VAL A 88 35.66 10.37 -30.58
N VAL A 89 36.36 9.36 -31.07
CA VAL A 89 36.97 9.37 -32.42
C VAL A 89 35.94 9.63 -33.51
N ALA A 90 34.74 9.04 -33.40
CA ALA A 90 33.68 9.19 -34.38
C ALA A 90 33.21 10.64 -34.58
N GLY A 91 33.36 11.50 -33.57
CA GLY A 91 32.99 12.90 -33.67
C GLY A 91 34.15 13.86 -34.00
N LEU A 92 35.40 13.40 -33.97
CA LEU A 92 36.56 14.29 -34.13
C LEU A 92 36.70 14.79 -35.58
N PRO A 93 37.09 16.06 -35.78
CA PRO A 93 37.35 16.59 -37.11
C PRO A 93 38.62 15.99 -37.73
N ASP A 94 38.74 16.07 -39.06
CA ASP A 94 39.96 15.71 -39.78
C ASP A 94 41.17 16.53 -39.30
N GLY A 95 42.33 15.88 -39.20
CA GLY A 95 43.59 16.55 -38.82
C GLY A 95 43.74 16.83 -37.32
N TRP A 96 42.92 16.20 -36.46
CA TRP A 96 43.07 16.27 -35.00
C TRP A 96 44.45 15.74 -34.56
N GLN A 97 44.99 16.34 -33.48
CA GLN A 97 46.25 15.94 -32.84
C GLN A 97 46.02 15.47 -31.41
N ARG A 98 45.11 16.15 -30.69
CA ARG A 98 44.78 15.85 -29.30
C ARG A 98 43.31 16.18 -29.04
N ALA A 99 42.63 15.37 -28.24
CA ALA A 99 41.30 15.64 -27.73
C ALA A 99 41.27 15.46 -26.21
N VAL A 100 40.53 16.32 -25.52
CA VAL A 100 40.31 16.25 -24.07
C VAL A 100 38.82 16.37 -23.81
N VAL A 101 38.30 15.47 -22.98
CA VAL A 101 36.92 15.49 -22.48
C VAL A 101 36.98 15.51 -20.96
N ASP A 102 36.52 16.60 -20.37
CA ASP A 102 36.38 16.77 -18.92
C ASP A 102 34.90 16.62 -18.55
N CYS A 103 34.62 15.77 -17.57
CA CYS A 103 33.29 15.44 -17.10
C CYS A 103 33.20 15.61 -15.58
N THR A 104 32.16 16.30 -15.13
CA THR A 104 31.76 16.42 -13.72
C THR A 104 30.38 15.79 -13.56
N ALA A 105 30.18 14.96 -12.54
CA ALA A 105 28.93 14.21 -12.35
C ALA A 105 28.53 14.07 -10.88
N LEU A 106 27.24 14.20 -10.60
CA LEU A 106 26.63 13.96 -9.29
C LEU A 106 25.14 13.64 -9.45
N GLY A 107 24.66 12.54 -8.86
CA GLY A 107 23.30 12.05 -9.07
C GLY A 107 23.06 11.78 -10.56
N THR A 108 21.97 12.33 -11.10
CA THR A 108 21.70 12.31 -12.55
C THR A 108 22.37 13.45 -13.33
N ARG A 109 22.85 14.50 -12.65
CA ARG A 109 23.49 15.68 -13.24
C ARG A 109 24.87 15.35 -13.81
N ILE A 110 25.13 15.79 -15.03
CA ILE A 110 26.42 15.68 -15.71
C ILE A 110 26.73 17.01 -16.40
N GLU A 111 27.96 17.48 -16.28
CA GLU A 111 28.51 18.60 -17.04
C GLU A 111 29.72 18.08 -17.81
N ILE A 112 29.74 18.32 -19.12
CA ILE A 112 30.84 17.88 -19.98
C ILE A 112 31.37 19.09 -20.73
N THR A 113 32.69 19.23 -20.70
CA THR A 113 33.42 20.18 -21.53
C THR A 113 34.42 19.40 -22.36
N ALA A 114 34.56 19.77 -23.63
CA ALA A 114 35.47 19.07 -24.49
C ALA A 114 36.19 20.04 -25.42
N ALA A 115 37.45 19.73 -25.70
CA ALA A 115 38.31 20.48 -26.59
C ALA A 115 39.06 19.53 -27.52
N VAL A 116 39.31 19.98 -28.74
CA VAL A 116 40.14 19.31 -29.73
C VAL A 116 41.20 20.28 -30.23
N THR A 117 42.42 19.79 -30.38
CA THR A 117 43.56 20.52 -30.95
C THR A 117 43.83 19.97 -32.34
N THR A 118 43.78 20.85 -33.35
CA THR A 118 44.24 20.62 -34.72
C THR A 118 45.53 21.42 -34.92
N ASP A 119 45.45 22.53 -35.63
CA ASP A 119 46.40 23.65 -35.69
C ASP A 119 46.20 24.66 -34.55
N ALA A 120 44.97 24.77 -34.05
CA ALA A 120 44.58 25.54 -32.86
C ALA A 120 43.64 24.73 -31.97
N GLU A 121 43.45 25.18 -30.73
CA GLU A 121 42.51 24.57 -29.79
C GLU A 121 41.09 25.08 -30.04
N HIS A 122 40.15 24.15 -30.19
CA HIS A 122 38.75 24.43 -30.44
C HIS A 122 37.88 23.70 -29.42
N ARG A 123 36.87 24.37 -28.88
CA ARG A 123 35.81 23.70 -28.14
C ARG A 123 34.89 22.97 -29.10
N TRP A 124 34.49 21.77 -28.73
CA TRP A 124 33.53 20.97 -29.48
C TRP A 124 32.48 20.38 -28.54
N ILE A 125 31.33 20.03 -29.09
CA ILE A 125 30.20 19.49 -28.33
C ILE A 125 30.22 17.96 -28.53
N PRO A 126 30.49 17.17 -27.48
CA PRO A 126 30.48 15.72 -27.59
C PRO A 126 29.11 15.17 -28.00
N THR A 127 29.11 14.05 -28.71
CA THR A 127 27.90 13.32 -29.09
C THR A 127 27.26 12.65 -27.88
N GLN A 128 25.98 12.26 -28.00
CA GLN A 128 25.27 11.52 -26.96
C GLN A 128 26.00 10.22 -26.57
N ASP A 129 26.65 9.55 -27.53
CA ASP A 129 27.41 8.32 -27.28
C ASP A 129 28.56 8.52 -26.29
N VAL A 130 29.23 9.68 -26.31
CA VAL A 130 30.29 10.02 -25.34
C VAL A 130 29.68 10.20 -23.94
N VAL A 131 28.52 10.86 -23.84
CA VAL A 131 27.80 11.06 -22.58
C VAL A 131 27.38 9.70 -22.00
N ASP A 132 26.82 8.83 -22.83
CA ASP A 132 26.34 7.51 -22.42
C ASP A 132 27.51 6.60 -22.01
N ALA A 133 28.62 6.62 -22.75
CA ALA A 133 29.83 5.87 -22.39
C ALA A 133 30.39 6.29 -21.02
N LEU A 134 30.46 7.60 -20.74
CA LEU A 134 30.89 8.12 -19.44
C LEU A 134 29.92 7.72 -18.32
N ARG A 135 28.60 7.81 -18.54
CA ARG A 135 27.59 7.36 -17.57
C ARG A 135 27.71 5.87 -17.26
N ARG A 136 27.90 5.03 -18.29
CA ARG A 136 28.10 3.58 -18.12
C ARG A 136 29.38 3.28 -17.35
N HIS A 137 30.49 3.95 -17.70
CA HIS A 137 31.75 3.83 -16.98
C HIS A 137 31.58 4.21 -15.49
N ARG A 138 30.84 5.29 -15.20
CA ARG A 138 30.51 5.72 -13.84
C ARG A 138 29.76 4.66 -13.03
N ASN A 139 28.82 3.97 -13.66
CA ASN A 139 28.06 2.90 -13.00
C ASN A 139 28.96 1.72 -12.63
N VAL A 140 29.89 1.35 -13.52
CA VAL A 140 30.77 0.19 -13.37
C VAL A 140 31.95 0.47 -12.46
N ALA A 141 32.43 1.71 -12.42
CA ALA A 141 33.51 2.15 -11.55
C ALA A 141 33.07 2.37 -10.09
N TYR A 142 31.76 2.33 -9.80
CA TYR A 142 31.23 2.48 -8.44
C TYR A 142 31.82 1.43 -7.48
N ARG A 143 32.17 1.88 -6.28
CA ARG A 143 32.51 1.03 -5.15
C ARG A 143 31.82 1.52 -3.87
N PRO A 144 31.35 0.64 -2.96
CA PRO A 144 30.71 1.07 -1.71
C PRO A 144 31.59 1.94 -0.80
N GLU A 145 32.91 1.80 -0.88
CA GLU A 145 33.86 2.53 -0.05
C GLU A 145 34.01 3.99 -0.50
N THR A 146 34.02 4.25 -1.81
CA THR A 146 34.30 5.56 -2.39
C THR A 146 33.08 6.23 -3.04
N GLY A 147 32.05 5.45 -3.36
CA GLY A 147 30.95 5.84 -4.24
C GLY A 147 31.35 5.74 -5.72
N ALA A 148 30.56 6.38 -6.58
CA ALA A 148 30.96 6.64 -7.96
C ALA A 148 31.87 7.85 -8.03
N TRP A 149 32.71 7.92 -9.08
CA TRP A 149 33.52 9.09 -9.32
C TRP A 149 32.65 10.34 -9.57
N THR A 150 33.17 11.49 -9.16
CA THR A 150 32.54 12.82 -9.29
C THR A 150 33.15 13.64 -10.42
N SER A 151 34.36 13.26 -10.86
CA SER A 151 35.05 13.83 -12.01
C SER A 151 35.72 12.75 -12.86
N ALA A 152 35.76 12.96 -14.17
CA ALA A 152 36.50 12.14 -15.11
C ALA A 152 37.16 13.02 -16.19
N ARG A 153 38.43 12.76 -16.48
CA ARG A 153 39.20 13.39 -17.57
C ARG A 153 39.67 12.33 -18.53
N PHE A 154 39.17 12.38 -19.76
CA PHE A 154 39.61 11.54 -20.87
C PHE A 154 40.53 12.35 -21.78
N GLN A 155 41.73 11.85 -22.04
CA GLN A 155 42.67 12.42 -22.99
C GLN A 155 42.95 11.40 -24.10
N LEU A 156 42.92 11.87 -25.35
CA LEU A 156 43.28 11.10 -26.53
C LEU A 156 44.30 11.88 -27.36
N ASP A 157 45.42 11.26 -27.69
CA ASP A 157 46.45 11.78 -28.58
C ASP A 157 46.94 10.67 -29.53
N GLN A 158 48.02 10.94 -30.28
CA GLN A 158 48.59 9.96 -31.23
C GLN A 158 49.23 8.76 -30.52
N ASP A 159 49.61 8.90 -29.24
CA ASP A 159 50.31 7.88 -28.47
C ASP A 159 49.34 6.96 -27.71
N GLY A 160 48.12 7.43 -27.43
CA GLY A 160 47.08 6.60 -26.84
C GLY A 160 45.92 7.37 -26.24
N ALA A 161 45.12 6.64 -25.44
CA ALA A 161 44.02 7.18 -24.65
C ALA A 161 44.27 6.93 -23.16
N ASP A 162 43.93 7.90 -22.31
CA ASP A 162 44.02 7.81 -20.85
C ASP A 162 42.74 8.36 -20.21
N LEU A 163 42.16 7.61 -19.26
CA LEU A 163 40.98 8.02 -18.49
C LEU A 163 41.35 8.09 -17.00
N ARG A 164 41.19 9.27 -16.40
CA ARG A 164 41.42 9.48 -14.97
C ARG A 164 40.15 9.92 -14.27
N THR A 165 39.88 9.35 -13.10
CA THR A 165 38.68 9.65 -12.31
C THR A 165 39.02 10.17 -10.91
N GLY A 166 38.23 11.09 -10.38
CA GLY A 166 38.35 11.65 -9.03
C GLY A 166 37.06 11.54 -8.22
N HIS A 167 37.17 11.66 -6.90
CA HIS A 167 36.05 11.56 -5.94
C HIS A 167 35.91 12.81 -5.04
N ASP A 168 36.69 13.85 -5.30
CA ASP A 168 36.64 15.11 -4.57
C ASP A 168 35.36 15.88 -4.87
N GLU A 169 35.11 16.95 -4.10
CA GLU A 169 33.95 17.82 -4.30
C GLU A 169 33.95 18.38 -5.74
N PRO A 170 32.85 18.19 -6.51
CA PRO A 170 32.78 18.61 -7.90
C PRO A 170 32.73 20.14 -8.04
N THR A 171 33.56 20.67 -8.94
CA THR A 171 33.50 22.08 -9.34
C THR A 171 32.51 22.26 -10.49
N TRP A 172 31.40 22.96 -10.24
CA TRP A 172 30.35 23.20 -11.22
C TRP A 172 30.52 24.55 -11.92
N VAL A 173 30.11 24.63 -13.20
CA VAL A 173 30.00 25.92 -13.90
C VAL A 173 28.89 26.77 -13.27
N VAL A 174 27.79 26.12 -12.86
CA VAL A 174 26.67 26.71 -12.12
C VAL A 174 26.41 25.88 -10.87
N ALA A 175 26.51 26.47 -9.68
CA ALA A 175 26.33 25.72 -8.43
C ALA A 175 24.92 25.08 -8.34
N PRO A 176 24.77 23.87 -7.76
CA PRO A 176 23.46 23.28 -7.49
C PRO A 176 22.70 24.09 -6.44
N GLU A 177 21.44 24.46 -6.72
CA GLU A 177 20.70 25.40 -5.86
C GLU A 177 20.04 24.75 -4.63
N ASP A 178 19.77 23.44 -4.65
CA ASP A 178 18.83 22.85 -3.69
C ASP A 178 19.28 21.54 -3.02
N GLY A 179 20.49 21.06 -3.29
CA GLY A 179 21.01 19.81 -2.74
C GLY A 179 20.49 18.54 -3.42
N ARG A 180 19.61 18.62 -4.43
CA ARG A 180 18.98 17.45 -5.07
C ARG A 180 19.99 16.46 -5.66
N ALA A 181 21.00 16.95 -6.37
CA ALA A 181 22.02 16.09 -6.96
C ALA A 181 22.82 15.31 -5.89
N HIS A 182 23.02 15.91 -4.70
CA HIS A 182 23.68 15.27 -3.56
C HIS A 182 22.78 14.18 -2.95
N TYR A 183 21.48 14.46 -2.82
CA TYR A 183 20.48 13.49 -2.39
C TYR A 183 20.40 12.30 -3.36
N GLU A 184 20.26 12.55 -4.67
CA GLU A 184 20.28 11.52 -5.71
C GLU A 184 21.59 10.73 -5.73
N GLU A 185 22.73 11.38 -5.46
CA GLU A 185 24.03 10.70 -5.39
C GLU A 185 24.09 9.68 -4.26
N LEU A 186 23.67 10.07 -3.05
CA LEU A 186 23.65 9.16 -1.90
C LEU A 186 22.62 8.04 -2.07
N ARG A 187 21.55 8.33 -2.82
CA ARG A 187 20.54 7.34 -3.15
C ARG A 187 21.06 6.32 -4.17
N TYR A 188 21.55 6.79 -5.33
CA TYR A 188 21.96 5.92 -6.44
C TYR A 188 23.34 5.27 -6.25
N TYR A 189 24.24 5.93 -5.53
CA TYR A 189 25.61 5.47 -5.29
C TYR A 189 25.92 5.54 -3.80
N PRO A 190 25.20 4.73 -3.00
CA PRO A 190 25.31 4.81 -1.56
C PRO A 190 26.70 4.35 -1.13
N ARG A 191 27.23 4.97 -0.09
CA ARG A 191 28.62 4.76 0.34
C ARG A 191 28.71 4.59 1.84
N ALA A 192 29.66 3.77 2.30
CA ALA A 192 29.80 3.44 3.71
C ALA A 192 30.10 4.67 4.59
N THR A 193 30.75 5.69 4.02
CA THR A 193 30.98 6.97 4.71
C THR A 193 30.87 8.12 3.70
N ALA A 194 29.87 8.99 3.91
CA ALA A 194 29.67 10.16 3.07
C ALA A 194 30.47 11.37 3.58
N PRO A 195 31.23 12.07 2.73
CA PRO A 195 31.89 13.31 3.12
C PRO A 195 30.86 14.42 3.38
N LYS A 196 31.21 15.39 4.23
CA LYS A 196 30.29 16.47 4.64
C LYS A 196 29.74 17.28 3.48
N TRP A 197 30.58 17.60 2.48
CA TRP A 197 30.16 18.31 1.27
C TRP A 197 29.02 17.59 0.52
N LEU A 198 28.95 16.27 0.65
CA LEU A 198 27.90 15.46 0.05
C LEU A 198 26.69 15.30 0.97
N LEU A 199 26.95 15.06 2.26
CA LEU A 199 25.90 14.74 3.22
C LEU A 199 25.05 15.95 3.61
N ASP A 200 25.67 17.11 3.84
CA ASP A 200 24.98 18.28 4.40
C ASP A 200 23.92 18.83 3.41
N PRO A 201 24.21 19.03 2.10
CA PRO A 201 23.20 19.49 1.15
C PRO A 201 22.11 18.44 0.88
N ALA A 202 22.46 17.14 0.90
CA ALA A 202 21.50 16.06 0.75
C ALA A 202 20.50 16.02 1.92
N TRP A 203 20.99 16.28 3.13
CA TRP A 203 20.16 16.37 4.34
C TRP A 203 19.18 17.53 4.27
N GLU A 204 19.64 18.72 3.88
CA GLU A 204 18.75 19.86 3.72
C GLU A 204 17.67 19.59 2.65
N HIS A 205 18.05 18.96 1.54
CA HIS A 205 17.10 18.57 0.50
C HIS A 205 16.05 17.59 1.04
N TYR A 206 16.50 16.53 1.72
CA TYR A 206 15.60 15.53 2.32
C TYR A 206 14.66 16.15 3.36
N GLY A 207 15.17 16.97 4.27
CA GLY A 207 14.36 17.63 5.30
C GLY A 207 13.29 18.56 4.72
N ARG A 208 13.62 19.28 3.63
CA ARG A 208 12.66 20.15 2.91
C ARG A 208 11.56 19.39 2.18
N HIS A 209 11.79 18.12 1.83
CA HIS A 209 10.87 17.31 1.02
C HIS A 209 10.35 16.08 1.79
N ARG A 210 10.45 16.07 3.13
CA ARG A 210 10.04 14.96 3.98
C ARG A 210 8.51 14.81 4.11
N GLU A 211 7.74 15.82 3.69
CA GLU A 211 6.28 15.79 3.79
C GLU A 211 5.62 15.08 2.60
N ALA A 212 4.83 14.06 2.97
CA ALA A 212 3.93 13.25 2.17
C ALA A 212 4.58 12.46 1.02
N GLU A 213 5.15 11.29 1.36
CA GLU A 213 5.10 10.14 0.44
C GLU A 213 3.62 9.85 0.17
N GLN A 214 3.08 10.52 -0.85
CA GLN A 214 1.83 10.07 -1.45
C GLN A 214 2.09 8.67 -2.00
N PRO A 215 1.19 7.70 -1.80
CA PRO A 215 1.32 6.39 -2.40
C PRO A 215 1.41 6.57 -3.91
N GLU A 216 2.61 6.40 -4.43
CA GLU A 216 2.87 6.42 -5.86
C GLU A 216 2.20 5.20 -6.49
N PRO A 217 1.62 5.33 -7.70
CA PRO A 217 0.97 4.22 -8.36
C PRO A 217 1.94 3.05 -8.52
N VAL A 218 1.44 1.82 -8.41
CA VAL A 218 2.24 0.59 -8.51
C VAL A 218 3.07 0.60 -9.80
N ARG A 219 4.39 0.37 -9.68
CA ARG A 219 5.34 0.50 -10.79
C ARG A 219 5.90 -0.84 -11.25
N MET A 220 6.01 -1.04 -12.56
CA MET A 220 6.63 -2.25 -13.12
C MET A 220 8.15 -2.08 -13.27
N VAL A 221 8.90 -3.06 -12.77
CA VAL A 221 10.36 -3.11 -12.86
C VAL A 221 10.79 -3.70 -14.21
N GLN A 222 11.71 -3.01 -14.88
CA GLN A 222 12.32 -3.49 -16.13
C GLN A 222 13.53 -4.39 -15.82
N VAL A 223 13.61 -5.53 -16.51
CA VAL A 223 14.73 -6.49 -16.33
C VAL A 223 16.04 -5.91 -16.85
N PHE A 224 16.00 -5.28 -18.02
CA PHE A 224 17.16 -4.68 -18.70
C PHE A 224 16.94 -3.18 -18.90
N ASP A 225 18.03 -2.44 -19.08
CA ASP A 225 17.99 -0.98 -19.27
C ASP A 225 17.71 -0.61 -20.73
N GLY A 226 17.96 -1.54 -21.67
CA GLY A 226 17.68 -1.35 -23.09
C GLY A 226 18.17 -2.51 -23.94
N ARG A 227 18.19 -2.29 -25.26
CA ARG A 227 18.73 -3.22 -26.26
C ARG A 227 19.66 -2.49 -27.23
N ASP A 228 20.69 -3.18 -27.69
CA ASP A 228 21.61 -2.65 -28.70
C ASP A 228 21.07 -2.79 -30.14
N ALA A 229 21.86 -2.38 -31.13
CA ALA A 229 21.48 -2.42 -32.54
C ALA A 229 21.23 -3.85 -33.06
N GLU A 230 21.83 -4.86 -32.42
CA GLU A 230 21.61 -6.28 -32.70
C GLU A 230 20.49 -6.88 -31.83
N ASN A 231 19.70 -6.06 -31.14
CA ASN A 231 18.59 -6.44 -30.26
C ASN A 231 19.02 -7.24 -29.01
N ARG A 232 20.32 -7.22 -28.65
CA ARG A 232 20.83 -7.86 -27.42
C ARG A 232 20.53 -6.98 -26.22
N PRO A 233 20.05 -7.55 -25.10
CA PRO A 233 19.77 -6.77 -23.90
C PRO A 233 21.05 -6.24 -23.26
N PHE A 234 20.96 -5.06 -22.64
CA PHE A 234 22.02 -4.56 -21.77
C PHE A 234 21.44 -4.00 -20.46
N ALA A 235 22.23 -4.11 -19.39
CA ALA A 235 21.94 -3.51 -18.09
C ALA A 235 23.24 -2.95 -17.50
N HIS A 236 23.33 -1.62 -17.40
CA HIS A 236 24.50 -0.93 -16.90
C HIS A 236 24.24 -0.44 -15.49
N ARG A 237 24.33 -1.37 -14.53
CA ARG A 237 23.96 -1.14 -13.13
C ARG A 237 25.18 -1.35 -12.22
N PRO A 238 25.25 -0.66 -11.07
CA PRO A 238 26.31 -0.92 -10.09
C PRO A 238 26.31 -2.38 -9.68
N ALA A 239 27.50 -2.94 -9.48
CA ALA A 239 27.61 -4.27 -8.89
C ALA A 239 27.25 -4.23 -7.40
N LEU A 240 26.71 -5.34 -6.91
CA LEU A 240 26.42 -5.57 -5.51
C LEU A 240 27.58 -6.34 -4.88
N THR A 241 27.76 -6.19 -3.56
CA THR A 241 28.62 -7.13 -2.82
C THR A 241 27.93 -8.49 -2.75
N SER A 242 28.69 -9.57 -2.60
CA SER A 242 28.14 -10.93 -2.47
C SER A 242 27.12 -11.10 -1.32
N VAL A 243 27.19 -10.25 -0.29
CA VAL A 243 26.20 -10.24 0.81
C VAL A 243 24.91 -9.57 0.38
N GLU A 244 25.02 -8.38 -0.23
CA GLU A 244 23.86 -7.63 -0.70
C GLU A 244 23.13 -8.38 -1.82
N GLU A 245 23.87 -9.03 -2.72
CA GLU A 245 23.31 -9.90 -3.77
C GLU A 245 22.36 -10.95 -3.18
N ARG A 246 22.79 -11.67 -2.13
CA ARG A 246 21.93 -12.66 -1.44
C ARG A 246 20.71 -12.03 -0.77
N GLN A 247 20.87 -10.85 -0.17
CA GLN A 247 19.77 -10.14 0.48
C GLN A 247 18.73 -9.65 -0.55
N VAL A 248 19.19 -9.14 -1.69
CA VAL A 248 18.34 -8.75 -2.81
C VAL A 248 17.66 -9.95 -3.43
N ALA A 249 18.38 -11.05 -3.68
CA ALA A 249 17.78 -12.30 -4.17
C ALA A 249 16.68 -12.81 -3.23
N HIS A 250 16.93 -12.81 -1.92
CA HIS A 250 15.92 -13.15 -0.91
C HIS A 250 14.66 -12.27 -1.02
N TYR A 251 14.83 -10.95 -1.16
CA TYR A 251 13.72 -10.02 -1.36
C TYR A 251 12.92 -10.33 -2.64
N LEU A 252 13.62 -10.53 -3.76
CA LEU A 252 13.00 -10.80 -5.07
C LEU A 252 12.14 -12.07 -5.06
N HIS A 253 12.56 -13.09 -4.31
CA HIS A 253 11.81 -14.33 -4.12
C HIS A 253 10.68 -14.23 -3.09
N GLY A 254 10.77 -13.30 -2.13
CA GLY A 254 9.84 -13.21 -1.01
C GLY A 254 8.60 -12.35 -1.24
N GLY A 255 8.50 -11.61 -2.35
CA GLY A 255 7.29 -10.86 -2.69
C GLY A 255 6.08 -11.76 -2.97
N GLU A 256 4.86 -11.23 -2.83
CA GLU A 256 3.63 -11.96 -3.14
C GLU A 256 3.60 -12.36 -4.62
N ILE A 257 3.33 -13.64 -4.90
CA ILE A 257 3.21 -14.16 -6.26
C ILE A 257 1.86 -13.74 -6.87
N LEU A 258 1.90 -12.95 -7.94
CA LEU A 258 0.70 -12.51 -8.66
C LEU A 258 0.29 -13.47 -9.75
N LEU A 259 1.26 -13.92 -10.54
CA LEU A 259 1.09 -14.76 -11.71
C LEU A 259 2.25 -15.73 -11.83
N ARG A 260 1.95 -16.96 -12.24
CA ARG A 260 2.94 -18.00 -12.46
C ARG A 260 2.54 -18.85 -13.66
N ALA A 261 3.45 -18.99 -14.61
CA ALA A 261 3.39 -20.05 -15.62
C ALA A 261 4.32 -21.21 -15.23
N TYR A 262 4.00 -22.41 -15.69
CA TYR A 262 4.81 -23.61 -15.45
C TYR A 262 5.98 -23.79 -16.44
N SER A 263 6.07 -22.92 -17.45
CA SER A 263 7.16 -22.90 -18.44
C SER A 263 8.21 -21.84 -18.10
N SER A 264 9.44 -22.04 -18.56
CA SER A 264 10.53 -21.05 -18.48
C SER A 264 10.78 -20.37 -19.83
N ASP A 265 11.36 -19.18 -19.80
CA ASP A 265 11.90 -18.48 -20.97
C ASP A 265 13.38 -18.82 -21.21
N PRO A 266 13.88 -18.65 -22.45
CA PRO A 266 15.31 -18.71 -22.75
C PRO A 266 16.05 -17.57 -22.04
N ASP A 267 17.33 -17.82 -21.74
CA ASP A 267 18.25 -16.81 -21.26
C ASP A 267 18.59 -15.83 -22.40
N GLU A 268 18.29 -14.54 -22.22
CA GLU A 268 18.53 -13.52 -23.24
C GLU A 268 19.97 -13.02 -23.26
N VAL A 269 20.72 -13.19 -22.17
CA VAL A 269 22.13 -12.78 -22.06
C VAL A 269 23.04 -13.87 -22.60
N ASP A 270 22.72 -15.13 -22.32
CA ASP A 270 23.41 -16.30 -22.87
C ASP A 270 22.41 -17.30 -23.51
N PRO A 271 22.03 -17.06 -24.78
CA PRO A 271 21.05 -17.90 -25.48
C PRO A 271 21.48 -19.35 -25.71
N GLN A 272 22.73 -19.73 -25.40
CA GLN A 272 23.20 -21.11 -25.49
C GLN A 272 22.77 -21.95 -24.28
N ARG A 273 22.35 -21.31 -23.18
CA ARG A 273 21.85 -21.99 -21.99
C ARG A 273 20.47 -22.61 -22.22
N PRO A 274 20.15 -23.75 -21.57
CA PRO A 274 18.80 -24.27 -21.53
C PRO A 274 17.81 -23.23 -20.95
N PRO A 275 16.56 -23.16 -21.44
CA PRO A 275 15.55 -22.26 -20.90
C PRO A 275 15.32 -22.48 -19.40
N ALA A 276 15.66 -21.45 -18.60
CA ALA A 276 15.59 -21.50 -17.14
C ALA A 276 14.99 -20.23 -16.52
N VAL A 277 14.75 -19.17 -17.32
CA VAL A 277 14.23 -17.89 -16.81
C VAL A 277 12.79 -18.06 -16.32
N PRO A 278 12.48 -17.79 -15.03
CA PRO A 278 11.14 -18.04 -14.49
C PRO A 278 10.08 -17.07 -15.03
N LYS A 279 8.93 -17.62 -15.44
CA LYS A 279 7.71 -16.84 -15.80
C LYS A 279 6.83 -16.60 -14.59
N GLN A 280 7.30 -15.75 -13.68
CA GLN A 280 6.58 -15.37 -12.47
C GLN A 280 6.62 -13.86 -12.30
N PHE A 281 5.51 -13.28 -11.82
CA PHE A 281 5.44 -11.88 -11.40
C PHE A 281 5.18 -11.82 -9.91
N HIS A 282 5.93 -10.97 -9.23
CA HIS A 282 5.82 -10.73 -7.79
C HIS A 282 5.50 -9.25 -7.52
N THR A 283 4.98 -8.98 -6.32
CA THR A 283 4.80 -7.62 -5.81
C THR A 283 5.08 -7.51 -4.32
N ASP A 284 5.35 -6.29 -3.87
CA ASP A 284 5.45 -5.92 -2.47
C ASP A 284 4.43 -4.84 -2.06
N GLY A 285 3.42 -4.63 -2.91
CA GLY A 285 2.39 -3.61 -2.81
C GLY A 285 2.75 -2.25 -3.43
N THR A 286 4.02 -2.02 -3.78
CA THR A 286 4.49 -0.77 -4.40
C THR A 286 5.13 -1.03 -5.76
N TRP A 287 5.90 -2.10 -5.89
CA TRP A 287 6.56 -2.50 -7.12
C TRP A 287 6.07 -3.85 -7.60
N VAL A 288 6.03 -4.01 -8.92
CA VAL A 288 5.78 -5.29 -9.60
C VAL A 288 7.02 -5.67 -10.37
N TRP A 289 7.53 -6.87 -10.15
CA TRP A 289 8.72 -7.34 -10.87
C TRP A 289 8.55 -8.76 -11.40
N PRO A 290 9.14 -9.06 -12.57
CA PRO A 290 9.32 -10.43 -12.99
C PRO A 290 10.41 -11.10 -12.16
N LEU A 291 10.20 -12.37 -11.79
CA LEU A 291 11.21 -13.16 -11.07
C LEU A 291 12.46 -13.44 -11.93
N ALA A 292 12.42 -13.14 -13.23
CA ALA A 292 13.58 -13.07 -14.09
C ALA A 292 14.72 -12.20 -13.51
N LEU A 293 14.40 -11.16 -12.72
CA LEU A 293 15.43 -10.36 -12.04
C LEU A 293 16.30 -11.20 -11.10
N ALA A 294 15.72 -12.15 -10.36
CA ALA A 294 16.48 -13.03 -9.48
C ALA A 294 17.40 -13.95 -10.28
N TYR A 295 16.89 -14.52 -11.39
CA TYR A 295 17.69 -15.33 -12.29
C TYR A 295 18.90 -14.56 -12.87
N TYR A 296 18.69 -13.35 -13.39
CA TYR A 296 19.79 -12.56 -13.96
C TYR A 296 20.73 -11.98 -12.90
N LEU A 297 20.26 -11.78 -11.68
CA LEU A 297 21.13 -11.46 -10.55
C LEU A 297 22.05 -12.64 -10.24
N ASP A 298 21.49 -13.83 -10.03
CA ASP A 298 22.24 -15.01 -9.60
C ASP A 298 23.18 -15.54 -10.70
N GLU A 299 22.73 -15.56 -11.95
CA GLU A 299 23.48 -16.19 -13.06
C GLU A 299 24.43 -15.23 -13.78
N HIS A 300 24.13 -13.93 -13.78
CA HIS A 300 24.86 -12.92 -14.56
C HIS A 300 25.34 -11.72 -13.72
N GLY A 301 25.06 -11.68 -12.42
CA GLY A 301 25.44 -10.55 -11.55
C GLY A 301 24.77 -9.24 -11.92
N ILE A 302 23.60 -9.29 -12.59
CA ILE A 302 22.87 -8.12 -13.04
C ILE A 302 21.96 -7.64 -11.91
N ALA A 303 22.36 -6.56 -11.24
CA ALA A 303 21.57 -5.93 -10.19
C ALA A 303 20.18 -5.46 -10.70
N PRO A 304 19.15 -5.33 -9.85
CA PRO A 304 17.91 -4.65 -10.21
C PRO A 304 18.12 -3.15 -10.54
N PRO A 305 17.16 -2.49 -11.22
CA PRO A 305 17.22 -1.04 -11.45
C PRO A 305 17.40 -0.25 -10.15
N ARG A 306 18.12 0.87 -10.23
CA ARG A 306 18.51 1.69 -9.07
C ARG A 306 17.34 2.07 -8.18
N ASP A 307 16.27 2.61 -8.78
CA ASP A 307 15.10 3.05 -8.01
C ASP A 307 14.45 1.93 -7.22
N PHE A 308 14.41 0.72 -7.80
CA PHE A 308 13.86 -0.44 -7.11
C PHE A 308 14.82 -0.98 -6.05
N LEU A 309 16.13 -0.98 -6.32
CA LEU A 309 17.14 -1.35 -5.34
C LEU A 309 17.13 -0.41 -4.11
N ASP A 310 16.91 0.88 -4.32
CA ASP A 310 16.76 1.87 -3.23
C ASP A 310 15.55 1.54 -2.35
N HIS A 311 14.45 1.12 -2.96
CA HIS A 311 13.25 0.66 -2.27
C HIS A 311 13.49 -0.64 -1.48
N ILE A 312 14.21 -1.60 -2.05
CA ILE A 312 14.60 -2.82 -1.33
C ILE A 312 15.44 -2.48 -0.10
N ARG A 313 16.41 -1.56 -0.26
CA ARG A 313 17.29 -1.11 0.83
C ARG A 313 16.52 -0.34 1.90
N SER A 314 15.57 0.53 1.53
CA SER A 314 14.75 1.26 2.51
C SER A 314 13.86 0.33 3.34
N ARG A 315 13.52 -0.85 2.81
CA ARG A 315 12.87 -1.95 3.53
C ARG A 315 13.83 -2.90 4.23
N SER A 316 15.10 -2.54 4.38
CA SER A 316 16.14 -3.36 5.00
C SER A 316 16.27 -4.77 4.37
N HIS A 317 16.00 -4.87 3.06
CA HIS A 317 15.98 -6.12 2.29
C HIS A 317 14.98 -7.16 2.82
N GLN A 318 13.96 -6.74 3.57
CA GLN A 318 12.90 -7.60 4.05
C GLN A 318 11.66 -7.45 3.15
N PRO A 319 11.22 -8.52 2.46
CA PRO A 319 9.97 -8.49 1.73
C PRO A 319 8.80 -8.33 2.71
N PRO A 320 7.69 -7.68 2.30
CA PRO A 320 6.54 -7.54 3.17
C PRO A 320 5.92 -8.92 3.45
N ALA A 321 5.50 -9.13 4.70
CA ALA A 321 4.79 -10.36 5.08
C ALA A 321 3.40 -10.43 4.43
N GLU A 322 2.76 -9.29 4.23
CA GLU A 322 1.44 -9.15 3.65
C GLU A 322 1.40 -7.95 2.70
N VAL A 323 0.61 -8.07 1.63
CA VAL A 323 0.31 -7.00 0.69
C VAL A 323 -1.19 -6.74 0.74
N ALA A 324 -1.59 -5.47 0.71
CA ALA A 324 -3.00 -5.12 0.66
C ALA A 324 -3.67 -5.69 -0.60
N ASP A 325 -4.85 -6.28 -0.47
CA ASP A 325 -5.60 -6.89 -1.57
C ASP A 325 -5.78 -5.91 -2.74
N ARG A 326 -6.00 -4.62 -2.41
CA ARG A 326 -6.16 -3.57 -3.41
C ARG A 326 -4.88 -3.32 -4.21
N ALA A 327 -3.72 -3.33 -3.55
CA ALA A 327 -2.42 -3.14 -4.19
C ALA A 327 -2.04 -4.37 -5.02
N ALA A 328 -2.33 -5.58 -4.54
CA ALA A 328 -2.15 -6.82 -5.30
C ALA A 328 -3.06 -6.87 -6.55
N ALA A 329 -4.30 -6.38 -6.45
CA ALA A 329 -5.21 -6.27 -7.60
C ALA A 329 -4.73 -5.21 -8.63
N GLU A 330 -4.23 -4.07 -8.15
CA GLU A 330 -3.59 -3.03 -8.97
C GLU A 330 -2.38 -3.59 -9.74
N ALA A 331 -1.55 -4.35 -9.03
CA ALA A 331 -0.40 -5.02 -9.60
C ALA A 331 -0.79 -6.06 -10.66
N LYS A 332 -1.84 -6.86 -10.42
CA LYS A 332 -2.38 -7.80 -11.43
C LYS A 332 -2.92 -7.05 -12.65
N ALA A 333 -3.65 -5.96 -12.45
CA ALA A 333 -4.17 -5.12 -13.53
C ALA A 333 -3.04 -4.52 -14.38
N LEU A 334 -1.94 -4.12 -13.76
CA LEU A 334 -0.76 -3.62 -14.47
C LEU A 334 -0.14 -4.68 -15.40
N VAL A 335 -0.14 -5.96 -14.99
CA VAL A 335 0.44 -7.05 -15.80
C VAL A 335 -0.53 -7.58 -16.86
N LEU A 336 -1.81 -7.76 -16.51
CA LEU A 336 -2.82 -8.36 -17.41
C LEU A 336 -3.54 -7.34 -18.29
N GLY A 337 -3.52 -6.07 -17.90
CA GLY A 337 -4.46 -5.05 -18.38
C GLY A 337 -5.85 -5.22 -17.75
N GLY A 338 -6.50 -4.12 -17.38
CA GLY A 338 -7.88 -4.13 -16.91
C GLY A 338 -8.15 -3.21 -15.72
N ASP A 339 -9.34 -3.37 -15.12
CA ASP A 339 -9.77 -2.65 -13.93
C ASP A 339 -9.33 -3.41 -12.66
N PRO A 340 -8.52 -2.80 -11.77
CA PRO A 340 -8.15 -3.38 -10.49
C PRO A 340 -9.33 -3.82 -9.61
N GLU A 341 -10.44 -3.07 -9.60
CA GLU A 341 -11.60 -3.39 -8.74
C GLU A 341 -12.26 -4.72 -9.17
N ALA A 342 -12.25 -5.03 -10.46
CA ALA A 342 -12.74 -6.31 -11.00
C ALA A 342 -11.81 -7.50 -10.67
N LEU A 343 -10.55 -7.23 -10.32
CA LEU A 343 -9.54 -8.25 -9.97
C LEU A 343 -9.39 -8.47 -8.46
N LEU A 344 -10.17 -7.74 -7.64
CA LEU A 344 -10.25 -8.00 -6.21
C LEU A 344 -10.78 -9.42 -5.98
N ARG A 345 -10.12 -10.14 -5.07
CA ARG A 345 -10.54 -11.50 -4.71
C ARG A 345 -11.93 -11.53 -4.08
N LEU A 346 -12.23 -10.53 -3.26
CA LEU A 346 -13.50 -10.38 -2.56
C LEU A 346 -13.97 -8.92 -2.63
N SER A 347 -15.28 -8.71 -2.76
CA SER A 347 -15.87 -7.38 -2.81
C SER A 347 -15.86 -6.71 -1.42
N PRO A 348 -15.29 -5.50 -1.27
CA PRO A 348 -15.35 -4.74 -0.02
C PRO A 348 -16.78 -4.35 0.39
N ALA A 349 -17.65 -4.04 -0.59
CA ALA A 349 -19.05 -3.71 -0.33
C ALA A 349 -19.75 -4.85 0.42
N LYS A 350 -19.47 -6.10 0.03
CA LYS A 350 -20.03 -7.27 0.71
C LYS A 350 -19.54 -7.41 2.15
N ALA A 351 -18.28 -7.08 2.43
CA ALA A 351 -17.75 -7.09 3.80
C ALA A 351 -18.44 -6.04 4.68
N ILE A 352 -18.66 -4.84 4.13
CA ILE A 352 -19.39 -3.76 4.78
C ILE A 352 -20.84 -4.17 5.08
N ASP A 353 -21.54 -4.77 4.11
CA ASP A 353 -22.92 -5.25 4.29
C ASP A 353 -23.00 -6.31 5.40
N ILE A 354 -22.04 -7.24 5.44
CA ILE A 354 -21.95 -8.27 6.49
C ILE A 354 -21.72 -7.61 7.85
N ALA A 355 -20.76 -6.70 7.97
CA ALA A 355 -20.48 -5.98 9.21
C ALA A 355 -21.71 -5.24 9.72
N ARG A 356 -22.35 -4.47 8.84
CA ARG A 356 -23.56 -3.72 9.12
C ARG A 356 -24.70 -4.62 9.62
N GLY A 357 -24.94 -5.74 8.95
CA GLY A 357 -25.95 -6.72 9.35
C GLY A 357 -25.70 -7.30 10.74
N PHE A 358 -24.47 -7.72 11.04
CA PHE A 358 -24.11 -8.26 12.36
C PHE A 358 -24.20 -7.19 13.47
N ILE A 359 -23.69 -5.98 13.23
CA ILE A 359 -23.74 -4.87 14.19
C ILE A 359 -25.20 -4.52 14.51
N SER A 360 -26.05 -4.42 13.48
CA SER A 360 -27.47 -4.13 13.66
C SER A 360 -28.25 -5.26 14.34
N ALA A 361 -27.96 -6.52 14.01
CA ALA A 361 -28.57 -7.68 14.68
C ALA A 361 -28.24 -7.76 16.18
N MET A 362 -27.11 -7.17 16.60
CA MET A 362 -26.77 -7.01 18.02
C MET A 362 -27.47 -5.81 18.67
N GLY A 363 -28.27 -5.03 17.94
CA GLY A 363 -29.01 -3.88 18.42
C GLY A 363 -28.17 -2.62 18.62
N MET A 364 -27.01 -2.51 17.96
CA MET A 364 -26.17 -1.33 18.04
C MET A 364 -26.57 -0.28 16.99
N SER A 365 -26.51 0.99 17.36
CA SER A 365 -26.93 2.11 16.52
C SER A 365 -25.91 2.45 15.42
N THR A 366 -26.43 2.84 14.26
CA THR A 366 -25.66 3.40 13.14
C THR A 366 -24.93 4.69 13.48
N ARG A 367 -25.32 5.37 14.56
CA ARG A 367 -24.69 6.62 15.03
C ARG A 367 -23.31 6.42 15.63
N PHE A 368 -22.89 5.17 15.85
CA PHE A 368 -21.62 4.83 16.51
C PHE A 368 -20.64 4.08 15.60
N TYR A 369 -20.95 3.95 14.31
CA TYR A 369 -19.99 3.40 13.35
C TYR A 369 -20.12 4.03 11.96
N SER A 370 -19.00 4.09 11.23
CA SER A 370 -18.94 4.63 9.87
C SER A 370 -18.03 3.81 8.97
N PHE A 371 -18.36 3.77 7.68
CA PHE A 371 -17.55 3.18 6.61
C PHE A 371 -17.12 4.21 5.55
N GLU A 372 -17.46 5.48 5.73
CA GLU A 372 -17.27 6.54 4.73
C GLU A 372 -16.31 7.62 5.23
N GLU A 373 -16.53 8.10 6.46
CA GLU A 373 -15.72 9.12 7.10
C GLU A 373 -15.42 8.82 8.57
N PRO A 374 -14.36 9.39 9.17
CA PRO A 374 -14.10 9.27 10.60
C PRO A 374 -15.29 9.80 11.43
N LEU A 375 -15.72 9.03 12.44
CA LEU A 375 -16.91 9.34 13.24
C LEU A 375 -16.55 9.59 14.70
N GLU A 376 -16.75 10.83 15.16
CA GLU A 376 -16.56 11.24 16.56
C GLU A 376 -17.45 10.43 17.50
N GLY A 377 -16.88 9.91 18.59
CA GLY A 377 -17.58 9.08 19.57
C GLY A 377 -17.89 7.66 19.10
N GLY A 378 -17.50 7.29 17.88
CA GLY A 378 -17.80 5.99 17.27
C GLY A 378 -16.58 5.32 16.66
N TRP A 379 -16.82 4.13 16.09
CA TRP A 379 -15.84 3.38 15.33
C TRP A 379 -15.89 3.75 13.85
N SER A 380 -14.78 3.58 13.14
CA SER A 380 -14.69 3.79 11.71
C SER A 380 -13.88 2.70 11.07
N MET A 381 -14.37 2.15 9.95
CA MET A 381 -13.65 1.21 9.10
C MET A 381 -13.47 1.86 7.72
N LEU A 382 -12.27 2.36 7.44
CA LEU A 382 -11.99 3.13 6.23
C LEU A 382 -10.81 2.56 5.45
N ARG A 383 -10.83 2.72 4.14
CA ARG A 383 -9.71 2.36 3.26
C ARG A 383 -8.76 3.55 3.10
N GLY A 384 -7.48 3.33 3.37
CA GLY A 384 -6.41 4.30 3.12
C GLY A 384 -6.07 4.44 1.65
N ALA A 385 -5.39 5.53 1.30
CA ALA A 385 -4.89 5.77 -0.05
C ALA A 385 -3.85 4.73 -0.50
N ASP A 386 -3.19 4.06 0.45
CA ASP A 386 -2.26 2.95 0.22
C ASP A 386 -2.96 1.58 0.08
N GLY A 387 -4.29 1.57 0.00
CA GLY A 387 -5.09 0.37 -0.23
C GLY A 387 -5.40 -0.46 1.02
N TRP A 388 -4.76 -0.19 2.16
CA TRP A 388 -5.00 -0.89 3.42
C TRP A 388 -6.28 -0.40 4.10
N TRP A 389 -6.97 -1.30 4.78
CA TRP A 389 -8.10 -0.96 5.63
C TRP A 389 -7.63 -0.59 7.03
N SER A 390 -8.24 0.41 7.64
CA SER A 390 -8.01 0.80 9.04
C SER A 390 -9.33 0.74 9.79
N VAL A 391 -9.30 0.14 10.98
CA VAL A 391 -10.40 0.20 11.95
C VAL A 391 -9.92 0.96 13.18
N PHE A 392 -10.64 1.98 13.60
CA PHE A 392 -10.24 2.84 14.71
C PHE A 392 -11.45 3.51 15.36
N ARG A 393 -11.26 4.09 16.56
CA ARG A 393 -12.27 4.91 17.25
C ARG A 393 -11.81 6.37 17.22
N VAL A 394 -12.73 7.31 17.06
CA VAL A 394 -12.44 8.74 17.26
C VAL A 394 -13.04 9.19 18.59
N ALA A 395 -12.24 9.87 19.40
CA ALA A 395 -12.68 10.48 20.65
C ALA A 395 -11.85 11.73 20.95
N ASP A 396 -12.52 12.83 21.28
CA ASP A 396 -11.94 14.14 21.54
C ASP A 396 -11.14 14.68 20.34
N GLY A 397 -11.56 14.32 19.12
CA GLY A 397 -10.86 14.65 17.88
C GLY A 397 -9.56 13.85 17.63
N GLU A 398 -9.25 12.88 18.47
CA GLU A 398 -8.07 12.02 18.35
C GLU A 398 -8.44 10.59 17.91
N ILE A 399 -7.53 9.93 17.19
CA ILE A 399 -7.69 8.54 16.74
C ILE A 399 -7.11 7.59 17.79
N HIS A 400 -7.94 6.67 18.26
CA HIS A 400 -7.60 5.65 19.26
C HIS A 400 -7.81 4.24 18.70
N ASN A 401 -7.11 3.25 19.29
CA ASN A 401 -7.28 1.82 18.98
C ASN A 401 -7.22 1.48 17.49
N ARG A 402 -6.30 2.11 16.76
CA ARG A 402 -6.15 1.91 15.32
C ARG A 402 -5.50 0.56 15.01
N SER A 403 -6.22 -0.26 14.25
CA SER A 403 -5.74 -1.52 13.66
C SER A 403 -5.77 -1.42 12.14
N ARG A 404 -4.83 -2.08 11.45
CA ARG A 404 -4.73 -2.08 9.98
C ARG A 404 -4.82 -3.50 9.43
N PHE A 405 -5.44 -3.64 8.26
CA PHE A 405 -5.73 -4.92 7.62
C PHE A 405 -5.50 -4.85 6.11
N PRO A 406 -4.99 -5.93 5.49
CA PRO A 406 -4.76 -5.97 4.05
C PRO A 406 -6.06 -6.10 3.25
N ASP A 407 -7.12 -6.65 3.86
CA ASP A 407 -8.41 -6.91 3.23
C ASP A 407 -9.61 -6.42 4.06
N ALA A 408 -10.75 -6.24 3.38
CA ALA A 408 -11.95 -5.68 3.98
C ALA A 408 -12.67 -6.65 4.94
N TYR A 409 -12.50 -7.97 4.80
CA TYR A 409 -13.17 -8.98 5.64
C TYR A 409 -12.49 -9.08 7.00
N ALA A 410 -11.16 -9.05 7.06
CA ALA A 410 -10.41 -8.96 8.31
C ALA A 410 -10.75 -7.66 9.07
N ALA A 411 -10.81 -6.53 8.36
CA ALA A 411 -11.26 -5.27 8.94
C ALA A 411 -12.70 -5.34 9.47
N ALA A 412 -13.63 -5.87 8.69
CA ALA A 412 -15.03 -6.06 9.10
C ALA A 412 -15.14 -6.95 10.35
N ALA A 413 -14.42 -8.08 10.38
CA ALA A 413 -14.41 -8.99 11.52
C ALA A 413 -13.86 -8.29 12.78
N HIS A 414 -12.81 -7.47 12.64
CA HIS A 414 -12.28 -6.69 13.75
C HIS A 414 -13.27 -5.65 14.25
N LEU A 415 -13.93 -4.90 13.36
CA LEU A 415 -14.96 -3.93 13.74
C LEU A 415 -16.12 -4.58 14.50
N ILE A 416 -16.64 -5.70 13.98
CA ILE A 416 -17.69 -6.48 14.65
C ILE A 416 -17.22 -6.85 16.05
N GLY A 417 -16.03 -7.46 16.19
CA GLY A 417 -15.49 -7.86 17.49
C GLY A 417 -15.31 -6.70 18.46
N ALA A 418 -14.72 -5.58 18.00
CA ALA A 418 -14.50 -4.39 18.80
C ALA A 418 -15.82 -3.84 19.35
N MET A 419 -16.84 -3.70 18.49
CA MET A 419 -18.14 -3.20 18.89
C MET A 419 -18.92 -4.20 19.77
N SER A 420 -18.79 -5.51 19.53
CA SER A 420 -19.40 -6.53 20.38
C SER A 420 -18.87 -6.47 21.82
N LEU A 421 -17.57 -6.22 22.00
CA LEU A 421 -16.94 -6.15 23.32
C LEU A 421 -17.40 -4.92 24.13
N THR A 422 -17.77 -3.83 23.47
CA THR A 422 -18.27 -2.60 24.09
C THR A 422 -19.73 -2.34 23.76
N ARG A 423 -20.50 -3.40 23.46
CA ARG A 423 -21.88 -3.31 22.93
C ARG A 423 -22.78 -2.36 23.70
N THR A 424 -22.69 -2.36 25.03
CA THR A 424 -23.53 -1.53 25.91
C THR A 424 -23.31 -0.03 25.72
N GLU A 425 -22.15 0.41 25.22
CA GLU A 425 -21.88 1.81 24.90
C GLU A 425 -22.58 2.26 23.61
N PHE A 426 -22.92 1.32 22.73
CA PHE A 426 -23.37 1.60 21.37
C PHE A 426 -24.77 1.08 21.07
N LEU A 427 -25.52 0.67 22.09
CA LEU A 427 -26.90 0.22 21.93
C LEU A 427 -27.74 1.35 21.34
N ARG A 428 -28.68 0.94 20.49
CA ARG A 428 -29.71 1.82 19.95
C ARG A 428 -30.61 2.33 21.07
N GLU A 429 -30.93 3.61 21.04
CA GLU A 429 -31.95 4.17 21.93
C GLU A 429 -33.35 3.67 21.53
N PRO A 430 -34.29 3.45 22.48
CA PRO A 430 -35.60 2.88 22.16
C PRO A 430 -36.44 3.67 21.15
N ASP A 431 -36.20 4.97 21.02
CA ASP A 431 -36.91 5.89 20.12
C ASP A 431 -36.14 6.17 18.81
N GLU A 432 -34.97 5.58 18.61
CA GLU A 432 -34.22 5.70 17.36
C GLU A 432 -34.83 4.81 16.26
N PRO A 433 -35.27 5.38 15.12
CA PRO A 433 -35.83 4.60 14.03
C PRO A 433 -34.81 3.69 13.34
N LEU A 434 -35.30 2.58 12.80
CA LEU A 434 -34.55 1.67 11.94
C LEU A 434 -34.33 2.27 10.56
N GLN A 435 -33.12 2.08 10.03
CA GLN A 435 -32.84 2.18 8.60
C GLN A 435 -33.39 0.95 7.87
N ASP A 436 -33.56 1.05 6.54
CA ASP A 436 -34.14 -0.03 5.72
C ASP A 436 -33.37 -1.35 5.85
N PHE A 437 -32.04 -1.31 5.81
CA PHE A 437 -31.20 -2.50 5.93
C PHE A 437 -31.22 -3.13 7.34
N GLU A 438 -31.74 -2.41 8.34
CA GLU A 438 -31.86 -2.88 9.73
C GLU A 438 -33.19 -3.58 10.00
N CYS A 439 -34.12 -3.49 9.05
CA CYS A 439 -35.42 -4.11 9.14
C CYS A 439 -35.30 -5.63 8.96
N PRO A 440 -35.81 -6.45 9.90
CA PRO A 440 -35.67 -7.90 9.83
C PRO A 440 -36.52 -8.57 8.74
N TYR A 441 -37.50 -7.84 8.18
CA TYR A 441 -38.44 -8.32 7.17
C TYR A 441 -38.50 -7.33 6.00
N GLU A 442 -38.55 -7.85 4.78
CA GLU A 442 -38.75 -7.03 3.58
C GLU A 442 -40.21 -7.11 3.11
N PRO A 443 -40.77 -6.02 2.55
CA PRO A 443 -42.03 -6.05 1.83
C PRO A 443 -41.98 -7.04 0.66
N MET A 444 -43.04 -7.84 0.49
CA MET A 444 -43.17 -8.78 -0.61
C MET A 444 -43.35 -8.08 -1.97
N PRO A 445 -43.10 -8.78 -3.10
CA PRO A 445 -43.26 -8.18 -4.42
C PRO A 445 -44.63 -7.54 -4.64
N GLY A 446 -44.64 -6.27 -5.04
CA GLY A 446 -45.86 -5.48 -5.28
C GLY A 446 -46.33 -4.66 -4.08
N GLU A 447 -45.77 -4.89 -2.89
CA GLU A 447 -45.97 -4.02 -1.72
C GLU A 447 -45.05 -2.78 -1.79
N PRO A 448 -45.39 -1.68 -1.10
CA PRO A 448 -44.50 -0.52 -1.04
C PRO A 448 -43.16 -0.89 -0.36
N PRO A 449 -42.01 -0.42 -0.91
CA PRO A 449 -40.68 -0.64 -0.31
C PRO A 449 -40.50 0.02 1.06
N LEU A 450 -39.48 -0.40 1.82
CA LEU A 450 -39.23 0.13 3.18
C LEU A 450 -38.95 1.63 3.22
N ASP A 451 -38.41 2.20 2.15
CA ASP A 451 -38.14 3.63 2.01
C ASP A 451 -39.43 4.46 1.87
N ALA A 452 -40.58 3.83 1.61
CA ALA A 452 -41.90 4.46 1.64
C ALA A 452 -42.40 4.78 3.06
N TYR A 453 -41.68 4.32 4.10
CA TYR A 453 -42.06 4.52 5.49
C TYR A 453 -40.99 5.30 6.28
N ASP A 454 -41.42 6.32 7.02
CA ASP A 454 -40.66 6.99 8.07
C ASP A 454 -40.84 6.29 9.43
N ASN A 455 -39.96 6.58 10.39
CA ASN A 455 -40.10 6.15 11.78
C ASN A 455 -40.33 4.64 11.93
N LYS A 456 -39.43 3.84 11.34
CA LYS A 456 -39.53 2.38 11.36
C LYS A 456 -39.08 1.81 12.70
N PHE A 457 -39.84 0.87 13.26
CA PHE A 457 -39.51 0.21 14.52
C PHE A 457 -39.93 -1.26 14.49
N VAL A 458 -39.20 -2.13 15.18
CA VAL A 458 -39.72 -3.46 15.51
C VAL A 458 -40.74 -3.29 16.64
N VAL A 459 -41.98 -3.71 16.40
CA VAL A 459 -43.05 -3.68 17.40
C VAL A 459 -43.66 -5.07 17.54
N VAL A 460 -44.26 -5.34 18.69
CA VAL A 460 -45.06 -6.55 18.89
C VAL A 460 -46.53 -6.21 18.64
N LEU A 461 -47.12 -6.78 17.59
CA LEU A 461 -48.56 -6.82 17.42
C LEU A 461 -49.13 -7.76 18.49
N ARG A 462 -50.01 -7.24 19.33
CA ARG A 462 -50.53 -7.94 20.51
C ARG A 462 -51.84 -8.63 20.17
N GLN A 463 -52.14 -9.69 20.90
CA GLN A 463 -53.44 -10.36 20.80
C GLN A 463 -54.58 -9.35 20.95
N GLY A 464 -55.51 -9.37 20.00
CA GLY A 464 -56.64 -8.45 19.94
C GLY A 464 -56.43 -7.20 19.08
N ASP A 465 -55.20 -6.88 18.68
CA ASP A 465 -54.94 -5.80 17.73
C ASP A 465 -55.62 -6.09 16.38
N GLU A 466 -56.11 -5.05 15.71
CA GLU A 466 -56.82 -5.17 14.44
C GLU A 466 -56.11 -4.40 13.33
N VAL A 467 -55.87 -5.11 12.23
CA VAL A 467 -55.17 -4.61 11.04
C VAL A 467 -56.00 -4.88 9.79
N ASP A 468 -55.74 -4.15 8.72
CA ASP A 468 -56.45 -4.33 7.45
C ASP A 468 -55.54 -4.15 6.22
N ARG A 469 -55.99 -4.65 5.07
CA ARG A 469 -55.35 -4.41 3.77
C ARG A 469 -56.39 -4.33 2.66
N PHE A 470 -55.98 -3.71 1.56
CA PHE A 470 -56.69 -3.79 0.28
C PHE A 470 -55.88 -4.66 -0.68
N GLY A 471 -56.47 -5.73 -1.22
CA GLY A 471 -55.79 -6.67 -2.12
C GLY A 471 -55.61 -8.07 -1.55
N GLU A 472 -55.02 -8.94 -2.36
CA GLU A 472 -54.87 -10.38 -2.10
C GLU A 472 -54.10 -10.68 -0.80
N PRO A 473 -54.39 -11.78 -0.08
CA PRO A 473 -53.72 -12.12 1.18
C PRO A 473 -52.28 -12.64 1.01
N THR A 474 -51.76 -12.68 -0.23
CA THR A 474 -50.39 -13.13 -0.56
C THR A 474 -49.32 -12.05 -0.33
N GLY A 475 -49.70 -10.87 0.16
CA GLY A 475 -48.78 -9.82 0.57
C GLY A 475 -48.60 -9.78 2.08
N ASN A 476 -47.53 -9.14 2.55
CA ASN A 476 -47.17 -9.07 3.97
C ASN A 476 -47.28 -7.66 4.57
N THR A 477 -47.83 -6.68 3.85
CA THR A 477 -48.06 -5.33 4.39
C THR A 477 -49.53 -5.15 4.78
N VAL A 478 -49.75 -4.69 6.01
CA VAL A 478 -51.07 -4.36 6.55
C VAL A 478 -51.03 -2.99 7.23
N PHE A 479 -52.18 -2.43 7.59
CA PHE A 479 -52.27 -1.13 8.24
C PHE A 479 -53.13 -1.23 9.48
N VAL A 480 -53.02 -0.24 10.39
CA VAL A 480 -53.99 -0.08 11.48
C VAL A 480 -55.41 -0.06 10.89
N ALA A 481 -56.32 -0.88 11.44
CA ALA A 481 -57.67 -0.99 10.91
C ALA A 481 -58.37 0.38 10.81
N GLY A 482 -58.96 0.66 9.64
CA GLY A 482 -59.61 1.93 9.35
C GLY A 482 -58.71 3.00 8.72
N THR A 483 -57.44 2.71 8.45
CA THR A 483 -56.54 3.62 7.72
C THR A 483 -57.08 3.89 6.31
N THR A 484 -57.31 5.15 5.94
CA THR A 484 -57.90 5.51 4.64
C THR A 484 -56.91 5.37 3.47
N LEU A 485 -57.39 5.21 2.23
CA LEU A 485 -56.53 5.12 1.05
C LEU A 485 -55.54 6.31 0.90
N PRO A 486 -55.94 7.57 1.15
CA PRO A 486 -54.99 8.70 1.16
C PRO A 486 -53.93 8.60 2.25
N GLN A 487 -54.24 8.00 3.40
CA GLN A 487 -53.26 7.80 4.47
C GLN A 487 -52.26 6.68 4.16
N ARG A 488 -52.61 5.78 3.25
CA ARG A 488 -51.74 4.71 2.74
C ARG A 488 -50.92 5.14 1.51
N SER A 489 -51.04 6.39 1.08
CA SER A 489 -50.43 6.92 -0.15
C SER A 489 -50.74 6.07 -1.40
N VAL A 490 -51.96 5.55 -1.50
CA VAL A 490 -52.39 4.81 -2.69
C VAL A 490 -52.71 5.79 -3.83
N PRO A 491 -52.13 5.61 -5.04
CA PRO A 491 -52.44 6.46 -6.20
C PRO A 491 -53.95 6.49 -6.52
N PRO A 492 -54.56 7.67 -6.78
CA PRO A 492 -56.00 7.78 -7.06
C PRO A 492 -56.50 6.94 -8.23
N GLN A 493 -55.64 6.67 -9.22
CA GLN A 493 -55.97 5.90 -10.41
C GLN A 493 -55.78 4.39 -10.20
N GLN A 494 -55.15 3.97 -9.10
CA GLN A 494 -54.91 2.56 -8.82
C GLN A 494 -56.21 1.89 -8.39
N GLN A 495 -56.58 0.82 -9.10
CA GLN A 495 -57.69 -0.02 -8.70
C GLN A 495 -57.27 -0.86 -7.48
N VAL A 496 -57.79 -0.50 -6.31
CA VAL A 496 -57.55 -1.26 -5.08
C VAL A 496 -58.34 -2.56 -5.09
N GLY A 497 -57.73 -3.63 -4.59
CA GLY A 497 -58.40 -4.93 -4.46
C GLY A 497 -59.44 -4.96 -3.34
N ALA A 498 -59.95 -6.15 -3.03
CA ALA A 498 -60.93 -6.33 -1.96
C ALA A 498 -60.38 -5.87 -0.60
N TYR A 499 -61.28 -5.35 0.25
CA TYR A 499 -60.94 -4.95 1.61
C TYR A 499 -61.01 -6.16 2.54
N HIS A 500 -59.94 -6.38 3.30
CA HIS A 500 -59.84 -7.45 4.29
C HIS A 500 -59.40 -6.90 5.63
N ARG A 501 -60.00 -7.42 6.72
CA ARG A 501 -59.67 -7.04 8.10
C ARG A 501 -59.31 -8.27 8.90
N TYR A 502 -58.27 -8.16 9.71
CA TYR A 502 -57.74 -9.26 10.51
C TYR A 502 -57.59 -8.84 11.97
N ARG A 503 -57.77 -9.79 12.87
CA ARG A 503 -57.47 -9.67 14.29
C ARG A 503 -56.29 -10.57 14.64
N VAL A 504 -55.36 -10.04 15.44
CA VAL A 504 -54.21 -10.78 15.95
C VAL A 504 -54.67 -11.77 17.02
N VAL A 505 -54.36 -13.05 16.80
CA VAL A 505 -54.74 -14.17 17.68
C VAL A 505 -53.59 -14.53 18.61
N SER A 506 -52.37 -14.63 18.05
CA SER A 506 -51.12 -14.83 18.77
C SER A 506 -50.22 -13.63 18.52
N GLY A 507 -49.56 -13.11 19.55
CA GLY A 507 -48.68 -11.94 19.39
C GLY A 507 -47.38 -12.28 18.65
N PHE A 508 -46.92 -11.36 17.80
CA PHE A 508 -45.69 -11.53 17.02
C PHE A 508 -45.04 -10.19 16.65
N GLU A 509 -43.77 -10.23 16.26
CA GLU A 509 -43.03 -9.04 15.85
C GLU A 509 -43.34 -8.66 14.40
N ALA A 510 -43.47 -7.35 14.15
CA ALA A 510 -43.62 -6.75 12.84
C ALA A 510 -42.81 -5.45 12.78
N ILE A 511 -42.52 -4.96 11.58
CA ILE A 511 -41.96 -3.62 11.41
C ILE A 511 -43.11 -2.64 11.30
N SER A 512 -43.25 -1.74 12.26
CA SER A 512 -44.13 -0.58 12.16
C SER A 512 -43.44 0.53 11.36
N GLY A 513 -44.18 1.28 10.56
CA GLY A 513 -43.69 2.48 9.88
C GLY A 513 -44.82 3.47 9.56
N VAL A 514 -44.49 4.75 9.47
CA VAL A 514 -45.42 5.82 9.08
C VAL A 514 -45.28 6.07 7.59
N VAL A 515 -46.38 5.92 6.84
CA VAL A 515 -46.36 6.09 5.38
C VAL A 515 -46.01 7.52 5.01
N LYS A 516 -45.03 7.68 4.10
CA LYS A 516 -44.66 8.98 3.54
C LYS A 516 -45.75 9.53 2.62
N PRO A 517 -45.96 10.86 2.56
CA PRO A 517 -46.79 11.47 1.53
C PRO A 517 -46.22 11.19 0.13
N ASP A 518 -47.02 10.59 -0.75
CA ASP A 518 -46.64 10.30 -2.15
C ASP A 518 -47.87 10.26 -3.07
N PHE A 519 -47.69 10.31 -4.39
CA PHE A 519 -48.76 10.28 -5.39
C PHE A 519 -49.86 11.34 -5.17
N GLY A 520 -49.48 12.50 -4.60
CA GLY A 520 -50.40 13.57 -4.22
C GLY A 520 -51.34 13.21 -3.06
N GLN A 521 -51.04 12.14 -2.32
CA GLN A 521 -51.76 11.72 -1.12
C GLN A 521 -51.07 12.24 0.16
N VAL A 522 -51.83 12.27 1.25
CA VAL A 522 -51.38 12.84 2.53
C VAL A 522 -50.44 11.94 3.33
N GLY A 523 -50.48 10.62 3.10
CA GLY A 523 -49.73 9.66 3.92
C GLY A 523 -50.12 9.70 5.40
N GLY A 524 -49.20 9.32 6.27
CA GLY A 524 -49.35 9.39 7.73
C GLY A 524 -50.08 8.20 8.36
N GLY A 525 -50.52 7.21 7.59
CA GLY A 525 -51.02 5.95 8.11
C GLY A 525 -49.90 5.12 8.75
N THR A 526 -50.23 4.30 9.74
CA THR A 526 -49.29 3.32 10.31
C THR A 526 -49.43 2.00 9.57
N ALA A 527 -48.36 1.59 8.91
CA ALA A 527 -48.20 0.31 8.24
C ALA A 527 -47.43 -0.67 9.11
N PHE A 528 -47.68 -1.97 8.90
CA PHE A 528 -46.93 -3.07 9.47
C PHE A 528 -46.46 -3.99 8.36
N VAL A 529 -45.14 -4.20 8.26
CA VAL A 529 -44.54 -5.25 7.41
C VAL A 529 -44.36 -6.49 8.28
N LEU A 530 -45.05 -7.56 7.90
CA LEU A 530 -45.18 -8.79 8.66
C LEU A 530 -44.07 -9.79 8.27
N PRO A 531 -43.71 -10.75 9.16
CA PRO A 531 -42.66 -11.74 8.90
C PRO A 531 -42.99 -12.74 7.77
N ASN A 532 -44.27 -12.84 7.39
CA ASN A 532 -44.75 -13.71 6.31
C ASN A 532 -46.03 -13.11 5.69
N ASP A 533 -46.51 -13.66 4.58
CA ASP A 533 -47.77 -13.22 3.97
C ASP A 533 -48.97 -13.49 4.88
N VAL A 534 -50.03 -12.68 4.70
CA VAL A 534 -51.22 -12.74 5.53
C VAL A 534 -51.92 -14.11 5.43
N GLN A 535 -51.91 -14.74 4.26
CA GLN A 535 -52.51 -16.07 4.05
C GLN A 535 -51.85 -17.12 4.95
N ASN A 536 -50.53 -17.16 4.99
CA ASN A 536 -49.77 -18.07 5.86
C ASN A 536 -49.97 -17.73 7.34
N LEU A 537 -49.96 -16.44 7.71
CA LEU A 537 -50.19 -16.03 9.10
C LEU A 537 -51.61 -16.37 9.60
N VAL A 538 -52.60 -16.39 8.72
CA VAL A 538 -53.95 -16.89 9.03
C VAL A 538 -53.95 -18.42 9.16
N ALA A 539 -53.32 -19.12 8.22
CA ALA A 539 -53.24 -20.59 8.24
C ALA A 539 -52.52 -21.12 9.49
N ASP A 540 -51.47 -20.42 9.94
CA ASP A 540 -50.69 -20.74 11.13
C ASP A 540 -51.39 -20.29 12.43
N GLY A 541 -52.54 -19.61 12.34
CA GLY A 541 -53.34 -19.18 13.47
C GLY A 541 -52.80 -17.96 14.22
N TRP A 542 -51.93 -17.16 13.59
CA TRP A 542 -51.41 -15.92 14.15
C TRP A 542 -52.41 -14.77 13.93
N LEU A 543 -53.12 -14.80 12.80
CA LEU A 543 -54.19 -13.88 12.43
C LEU A 543 -55.51 -14.65 12.21
N VAL A 544 -56.63 -13.95 12.34
CA VAL A 544 -57.95 -14.43 11.90
C VAL A 544 -58.68 -13.30 11.18
N GLU A 545 -59.32 -13.60 10.05
CA GLU A 545 -60.14 -12.61 9.31
C GLU A 545 -61.46 -12.35 10.05
N VAL A 546 -61.89 -11.07 10.15
CA VAL A 546 -63.02 -10.62 10.99
C VAL A 546 -64.02 -9.70 10.29
#